data_AF-A0A2R6N0K9-F1
#
_entry.id   AF-A0A2R6N0K9-F1
#
_cell.length_a   1.000
_cell.length_b   1.000
_cell.length_c   1.000
_cell.angle_alpha   90.00
_cell.angle_beta   90.00
_cell.angle_gamma   90.00
#
_symmetry.space_group_name_H-M   'P 1'
#
loop_
_entity.id
_entity.type
_entity.pdbx_description
1 polymer ?
#
loop_
_entity_poly.entity_id
_entity_poly.type
_entity_poly.pdbx_seq_one_letter_code
_entity_poly.pdbx_strand_id
1 'polypeptide(L)'
;MTPEVYDHVRAGPDGPVPEGVYRVVGTGGDGVTLLQVADERGRRVHSGPVERVERETLAALDPAENPDDGVSLSAVLDPVAAYVTALRHWLGL
;
A
#
# COMPACT_ATOMS: atom_id res chain seq x y z
N MET A 1 13.88 -4.53 -13.34
CA MET A 1 14.16 -4.55 -11.89
C MET A 1 13.97 -5.98 -11.44
N THR A 2 14.89 -6.56 -10.67
CA THR A 2 14.66 -7.89 -10.08
C THR A 2 13.88 -7.67 -8.80
N PRO A 3 12.65 -8.22 -8.67
CA PRO A 3 11.87 -8.06 -7.45
C PRO A 3 12.50 -8.88 -6.32
N GLU A 4 12.50 -8.31 -5.13
CA GLU A 4 12.87 -8.98 -3.89
C GLU A 4 11.62 -9.23 -3.05
N VAL A 5 11.69 -10.24 -2.17
CA VAL A 5 10.63 -10.46 -1.19
C VAL A 5 10.53 -9.21 -0.30
N TYR A 6 9.31 -8.79 0.02
CA TYR A 6 8.93 -7.51 0.64
C TYR A 6 8.89 -6.27 -0.26
N ASP A 7 9.31 -6.34 -1.53
CA ASP A 7 9.04 -5.24 -2.46
C ASP A 7 7.54 -5.00 -2.62
N HIS A 8 7.17 -3.75 -2.86
CA HIS A 8 5.78 -3.36 -3.11
C HIS A 8 5.61 -2.88 -4.54
N VAL A 9 4.52 -3.31 -5.16
CA VAL A 9 4.15 -2.95 -6.52
C VAL A 9 2.67 -2.58 -6.59
N ARG A 10 2.31 -1.77 -7.58
CA ARG A 10 0.94 -1.31 -7.83
C ARG A 10 0.47 -1.83 -9.18
N ALA A 11 -0.72 -2.37 -9.19
CA ALA A 11 -1.47 -2.66 -10.41
C ALA A 11 -2.46 -1.52 -10.67
N GLY A 12 -2.48 -1.03 -11.91
CA GLY A 12 -3.52 -0.12 -12.39
C GLY A 12 -4.78 -0.89 -12.85
N PRO A 13 -5.81 -0.16 -13.31
CA PRO A 13 -7.11 -0.74 -13.67
C PRO A 13 -7.04 -1.76 -14.82
N ASP A 14 -6.10 -1.59 -15.75
CA ASP A 14 -5.86 -2.50 -16.88
C ASP A 14 -4.69 -3.47 -16.62
N GLY A 15 -4.34 -3.64 -15.34
CA GLY A 15 -3.23 -4.46 -14.90
C GLY A 15 -3.48 -5.97 -15.05
N PRO A 16 -2.41 -6.79 -14.96
CA PRO A 16 -2.48 -8.24 -15.05
C PRO A 16 -3.11 -8.91 -13.80
N VAL A 17 -3.32 -8.13 -12.75
CA VAL A 17 -4.00 -8.49 -11.50
C VAL A 17 -4.97 -7.35 -11.15
N PRO A 18 -5.96 -7.57 -10.27
CA PRO A 18 -6.87 -6.52 -9.84
C PRO A 18 -6.14 -5.24 -9.38
N GLU A 19 -6.80 -4.09 -9.52
CA GLU A 19 -6.23 -2.82 -9.08
C GLU A 19 -5.92 -2.83 -7.58
N GLY A 20 -4.74 -2.32 -7.20
CA GLY A 20 -4.33 -2.24 -5.80
C GLY A 20 -2.82 -2.27 -5.60
N VAL A 21 -2.41 -2.35 -4.33
CA VAL A 21 -1.00 -2.48 -3.92
C VAL A 21 -0.74 -3.90 -3.44
N TYR A 22 0.36 -4.46 -3.90
CA TYR A 22 0.78 -5.83 -3.64
C TYR A 22 2.16 -5.86 -3.03
N ARG A 23 2.38 -6.79 -2.10
CA ARG A 23 3.69 -7.13 -1.58
C ARG A 23 4.19 -8.42 -2.25
N VAL A 24 5.44 -8.43 -2.68
CA VAL A 24 6.12 -9.64 -3.13
C VAL A 24 6.33 -10.55 -1.92
N VAL A 25 5.74 -11.74 -1.94
CA VAL A 25 5.87 -12.75 -0.86
C VAL A 25 6.68 -13.97 -1.29
N GLY A 26 7.06 -14.05 -2.56
CA GLY A 26 7.93 -15.11 -3.05
C GLY A 26 8.45 -14.85 -4.46
N THR A 27 9.71 -15.17 -4.67
CA THR A 27 10.39 -15.13 -5.95
C THR A 27 10.92 -16.53 -6.23
N GLY A 28 10.42 -17.19 -7.29
CA GLY A 28 10.78 -18.60 -7.52
C GLY A 28 10.14 -19.20 -8.76
N GLY A 29 10.90 -20.07 -9.44
CA GLY A 29 10.58 -20.54 -10.78
C GLY A 29 10.48 -19.38 -11.77
N ASP A 30 9.57 -19.50 -12.74
CA ASP A 30 9.35 -18.52 -13.82
C ASP A 30 8.42 -17.34 -13.42
N GLY A 31 8.11 -17.20 -12.12
CA GLY A 31 7.13 -16.21 -11.66
C GLY A 31 7.39 -15.61 -10.29
N VAL A 32 6.51 -14.68 -9.93
CA VAL A 32 6.50 -13.92 -8.68
C VAL A 32 5.14 -14.11 -8.02
N THR A 33 5.16 -14.31 -6.70
CA THR A 33 3.95 -14.45 -5.90
C THR A 33 3.70 -13.14 -5.16
N LEU A 34 2.49 -12.59 -5.32
CA LEU A 34 2.06 -11.29 -4.85
C LEU A 34 0.91 -11.46 -3.85
N LEU A 35 0.96 -10.73 -2.74
CA LEU A 35 -0.15 -10.62 -1.78
C LEU A 35 -0.73 -9.22 -1.87
N GLN A 36 -2.04 -9.08 -2.11
CA GLN A 36 -2.68 -7.76 -2.05
C GLN A 36 -2.68 -7.25 -0.61
N VAL A 37 -2.13 -6.05 -0.41
CA VAL A 37 -2.02 -5.39 0.91
C VAL A 37 -2.79 -4.09 0.97
N ALA A 38 -3.15 -3.50 -0.17
CA ALA A 38 -4.12 -2.42 -0.25
C ALA A 38 -5.03 -2.55 -1.47
N ASP A 39 -6.28 -2.13 -1.32
CA ASP A 39 -7.29 -2.13 -2.38
C ASP A 39 -7.08 -0.98 -3.37
N GLU A 40 -7.98 -0.83 -4.34
CA GLU A 40 -7.93 0.18 -5.39
C GLU A 40 -7.94 1.62 -4.84
N ARG A 41 -8.47 1.79 -3.63
CA ARG A 41 -8.53 3.07 -2.92
C ARG A 41 -7.36 3.28 -1.98
N GLY A 42 -6.38 2.37 -1.98
CA GLY A 42 -5.23 2.40 -1.08
C GLY A 42 -5.60 2.06 0.36
N ARG A 43 -6.76 1.47 0.63
CA ARG A 43 -7.11 1.01 1.98
C ARG A 43 -6.49 -0.35 2.24
N ARG A 44 -6.02 -0.54 3.46
CA ARG A 44 -5.36 -1.76 3.90
C ARG A 44 -6.28 -2.98 3.76
N VAL A 45 -5.74 -4.06 3.20
CA VAL A 45 -6.40 -5.36 3.09
C VAL A 45 -5.67 -6.35 4.01
N HIS A 46 -6.36 -6.81 5.06
CA HIS A 46 -5.76 -7.70 6.06
C HIS A 46 -5.59 -9.15 5.58
N SER A 47 -6.47 -9.59 4.70
CA SER A 47 -6.52 -10.95 4.16
C SER A 47 -6.71 -10.87 2.65
N GLY A 48 -5.73 -10.27 1.98
CA GLY A 48 -5.79 -10.06 0.54
C GLY A 48 -5.58 -11.35 -0.24
N PRO A 49 -6.08 -11.41 -1.48
CA PRO A 49 -5.80 -12.50 -2.39
C PRO A 49 -4.29 -12.61 -2.67
N VAL A 50 -3.87 -13.84 -2.95
CA VAL A 50 -2.52 -14.15 -3.42
C VAL A 50 -2.59 -14.42 -4.91
N GLU A 51 -1.84 -13.65 -5.68
CA GLU A 51 -1.75 -13.75 -7.13
C GLU A 51 -0.38 -14.26 -7.53
N ARG A 52 -0.32 -15.05 -8.60
CA ARG A 52 0.95 -15.47 -9.21
C ARG A 52 1.04 -14.93 -10.61
N VAL A 53 2.07 -14.14 -10.86
CA VAL A 53 2.33 -13.54 -12.17
C VAL A 53 3.64 -14.06 -12.75
N GLU A 54 3.72 -14.11 -14.07
CA GLU A 54 4.99 -14.38 -14.75
C GLU A 54 5.95 -13.21 -14.53
N ARG A 55 7.25 -13.51 -14.56
CA ARG A 55 8.28 -12.48 -14.31
C ARG A 55 8.26 -11.36 -15.35
N GLU A 56 7.90 -11.67 -16.59
CA GLU A 56 7.78 -10.68 -17.66
C GLU A 56 6.57 -9.75 -17.43
N THR A 57 5.46 -10.31 -16.97
CA THR A 57 4.23 -9.57 -16.65
C THR A 57 4.41 -8.59 -15.49
N LEU A 58 5.33 -8.88 -14.57
CA LEU A 58 5.67 -7.97 -13.47
C LEU A 58 6.17 -6.61 -13.96
N ALA A 59 6.76 -6.53 -15.15
CA ALA A 59 7.23 -5.26 -15.71
C ALA A 59 6.09 -4.27 -16.03
N ALA A 60 4.83 -4.74 -16.07
CA ALA A 60 3.65 -3.89 -16.22
C ALA A 60 3.15 -3.30 -14.88
N LEU A 61 3.78 -3.64 -13.76
CA LEU A 61 3.44 -3.12 -12.45
C LEU A 61 4.39 -2.00 -12.04
N ASP A 62 3.84 -0.96 -11.45
CA ASP A 62 4.63 0.17 -10.96
C ASP A 62 5.20 -0.13 -9.57
N PRO A 63 6.42 0.33 -9.22
CA PRO A 63 6.88 0.31 -7.84
C PRO A 63 5.93 1.09 -6.92
N ALA A 64 5.72 0.59 -5.71
CA ALA A 64 4.88 1.23 -4.71
C ALA A 64 5.61 1.36 -3.37
N GLU A 65 5.18 2.32 -2.56
CA GLU A 65 5.61 2.43 -1.17
C GLU A 65 4.90 1.37 -0.31
N ASN A 66 5.52 0.97 0.81
CA ASN A 66 4.90 0.08 1.77
C ASN A 66 3.73 0.81 2.46
N PRO A 67 2.48 0.30 2.36
CA PRO A 67 1.34 0.92 3.04
C PRO A 67 1.44 0.89 4.58
N ASP A 68 2.32 0.05 5.14
CA ASP A 68 2.58 -0.03 6.59
C ASP A 68 3.72 0.91 7.06
N ASP A 69 4.49 1.55 6.16
CA ASP A 69 5.60 2.46 6.51
C ASP A 69 5.13 3.88 6.90
N GLY A 70 3.85 4.03 7.23
CA GLY A 70 3.17 5.33 7.35
C GLY A 70 3.90 6.36 8.21
N VAL A 71 4.19 7.51 7.60
CA VAL A 71 3.85 8.76 8.27
C VAL A 71 2.38 9.01 7.97
N SER A 72 1.50 8.55 8.87
CA SER A 72 0.07 8.84 8.76
C SER A 72 -0.14 10.35 8.82
N LEU A 73 -0.66 10.97 7.76
CA LEU A 73 -0.93 12.42 7.72
C LEU A 73 -1.90 12.84 8.86
N SER A 74 -2.82 11.96 9.25
CA SER A 74 -3.65 12.16 10.45
C SER A 74 -2.82 12.14 11.73
N ALA A 75 -1.86 11.22 11.88
CA ALA A 75 -0.96 11.21 13.05
C ALA A 75 -0.07 12.48 13.13
N VAL A 76 0.23 13.12 12.00
CA VAL A 76 0.94 14.41 11.94
C VAL A 76 0.04 15.59 12.30
N LEU A 77 -1.26 15.52 11.97
CA LEU A 77 -2.22 16.61 12.19
C LEU A 77 -2.94 16.54 13.54
N ASP A 78 -3.03 15.37 14.16
CA ASP A 78 -3.66 15.17 15.48
C ASP A 78 -3.12 16.11 16.58
N PRO A 79 -1.80 16.39 16.67
CA PRO A 79 -1.27 17.36 17.64
C PRO A 79 -1.77 18.79 17.39
N VAL A 80 -1.93 19.18 16.12
CA VAL A 80 -2.42 20.53 15.73
C VAL A 80 -3.91 20.64 15.99
N ALA A 81 -4.68 19.60 15.66
CA ALA A 81 -6.11 19.53 15.93
C ALA A 81 -6.41 19.54 17.43
N ALA A 82 -5.62 18.83 18.23
CA ALA A 82 -5.69 18.85 19.68
C ALA A 82 -5.42 20.26 20.25
N TYR A 83 -4.43 20.97 19.70
CA TYR A 83 -4.11 22.34 20.10
C TYR A 83 -5.25 23.34 19.81
N VAL A 84 -5.85 23.26 18.62
CA VAL A 84 -7.00 24.10 18.24
C VAL A 84 -8.23 23.82 19.13
N THR A 85 -8.45 22.55 19.47
CA THR A 85 -9.58 22.14 20.32
C THR A 85 -9.39 22.60 21.76
N ALA A 86 -8.17 22.45 22.30
CA ALA A 86 -7.81 22.95 23.62
C ALA A 86 -7.95 24.47 23.73
N LEU A 87 -7.54 25.21 22.68
CA LEU A 87 -7.68 26.66 22.62
C LEU A 87 -9.16 27.09 22.61
N ARG A 88 -10.01 26.42 21.83
CA ARG A 88 -11.47 26.67 21.83
C ARG A 88 -12.09 26.47 23.22
N HIS A 89 -11.72 25.39 23.88
CA HIS A 89 -12.23 25.09 25.22
C HIS A 89 -11.78 26.14 26.26
N TRP A 90 -10.54 26.64 26.19
CA TRP A 90 -10.05 27.69 27.10
C TRP A 90 -10.69 29.06 26.81
N LEU A 91 -11.05 29.33 25.55
CA LEU A 91 -11.73 30.56 25.11
C LEU A 91 -13.27 30.49 25.25
N GLY A 92 -13.84 29.34 25.60
CA GLY A 92 -15.29 29.18 25.80
C GLY A 92 -16.14 29.26 24.53
N LEU A 93 -15.59 28.89 23.37
CA LEU A 93 -16.24 28.87 22.05
C LEU A 93 -16.69 27.46 21.64
#